data_AF-A0A4Y9ZRA9-F1
#
_entry.id   AF-A0A4Y9ZRA9-F1
#
_cell.length_a   1.000
_cell.length_b   1.000
_cell.length_c   1.000
_cell.angle_alpha   90.00
_cell.angle_beta   90.00
_cell.angle_gamma   90.00
#
_symmetry.space_group_name_H-M   'P 1'
#
loop_
_entity.id
_entity.type
_entity.pdbx_description
1 polymer ?
#
loop_
_entity_poly.entity_id
_entity_poly.type
_entity_poly.pdbx_seq_one_letter_code
_entity_poly.pdbx_strand_id
1 'polypeptide(L)'
;MKPSATHHSDAIVPDFASFSIEFWCLPDYAGNMSYPNTFVQQIMKNLKSVTGKSPAIRVGGTSADTTFFDENLEEAMVLPPGLGYFQPENITYGPKYFDYFKTFADDTELTFGLNLADNSSTHIQNAKAEGDATLRAIGKRLVAIEIGNEPDLYIPTLRPADYNQSTYVA
;
A
#
# COMPACT_ATOMS: atom_id res chain seq x y z
N MET A 1 33.10 30.81 5.93
CA MET A 1 32.52 30.46 7.24
C MET A 1 32.69 28.95 7.40
N LYS A 2 33.52 28.46 8.34
CA LYS A 2 33.56 27.02 8.65
C LYS A 2 32.32 26.69 9.48
N PRO A 3 31.56 25.61 9.19
CA PRO A 3 30.46 25.20 10.04
C PRO A 3 30.97 24.83 11.43
N SER A 4 30.27 25.27 12.48
CA SER A 4 30.52 24.90 13.88
C SER A 4 30.01 23.47 14.14
N ALA A 5 30.83 22.64 14.79
CA ALA A 5 30.59 21.21 15.00
C ALA A 5 29.72 20.87 16.23
N THR A 6 28.86 21.77 16.71
CA THR A 6 28.08 21.56 17.95
C THR A 6 26.58 21.35 17.74
N HIS A 7 26.08 21.47 16.50
CA HIS A 7 24.69 21.19 16.16
C HIS A 7 24.65 20.47 14.82
N HIS A 8 24.77 19.14 14.84
CA HIS A 8 24.51 18.32 13.66
C HIS A 8 23.02 17.96 13.67
N SER A 9 22.32 18.24 12.59
CA SER A 9 20.99 17.68 12.33
C SER A 9 21.12 16.17 12.13
N ASP A 10 20.01 15.44 12.26
CA ASP A 10 19.99 14.01 11.95
C ASP A 10 20.39 13.75 10.49
N ALA A 11 21.00 12.60 10.26
CA ALA A 11 21.31 12.13 8.92
C ALA A 11 20.02 11.76 8.19
N ILE A 12 19.86 12.23 6.96
CA ILE A 12 18.75 11.82 6.10
C ILE A 12 19.00 10.38 5.66
N VAL A 13 18.02 9.50 5.92
CA VAL A 13 18.11 8.09 5.51
C VAL A 13 18.09 7.97 3.98
N PRO A 14 18.82 7.00 3.38
CA PRO A 14 18.96 6.86 1.92
C PRO A 14 17.65 6.75 1.12
N ASP A 15 16.60 6.20 1.72
CA ASP A 15 15.29 5.97 1.11
C ASP A 15 14.24 7.00 1.55
N PHE A 16 14.66 8.15 2.10
CA PHE A 16 13.74 9.22 2.49
C PHE A 16 12.80 9.65 1.35
N ALA A 17 13.31 9.68 0.11
CA ALA A 17 12.48 9.88 -1.08
C ALA A 17 11.89 8.53 -1.53
N SER A 18 10.65 8.27 -1.10
CA SER A 18 9.89 7.04 -1.37
C SER A 18 8.50 7.35 -1.93
N PHE A 19 7.78 6.33 -2.40
CA PHE A 19 6.49 6.51 -3.08
C PHE A 19 5.34 5.82 -2.36
N SER A 20 4.18 6.48 -2.38
CA SER A 20 2.89 5.86 -2.10
C SER A 20 2.14 5.67 -3.41
N ILE A 21 1.48 4.53 -3.56
CA ILE A 21 0.66 4.18 -4.72
C ILE A 21 -0.73 3.79 -4.22
N GLU A 22 -1.78 4.37 -4.79
CA GLU A 22 -3.15 3.92 -4.55
C GLU A 22 -3.30 2.46 -4.93
N PHE A 23 -3.94 1.65 -4.09
CA PHE A 23 -4.11 0.21 -4.25
C PHE A 23 -4.54 -0.17 -5.67
N TRP A 24 -5.59 0.46 -6.19
CA TRP A 24 -6.11 0.14 -7.51
C TRP A 24 -5.19 0.54 -8.67
N CYS A 25 -4.27 1.48 -8.45
CA CYS A 25 -3.32 1.93 -9.47
C CYS A 25 -2.07 1.07 -9.55
N LEU A 26 -1.80 0.21 -8.57
CA LEU A 26 -0.57 -0.61 -8.56
C LEU A 26 -0.28 -1.33 -9.89
N PRO A 27 -1.27 -1.93 -10.59
CA PRO A 27 -1.01 -2.57 -11.89
C PRO A 27 -0.40 -1.63 -12.94
N ASP A 28 -0.79 -0.36 -12.96
CA ASP A 28 -0.28 0.61 -13.94
C ASP A 28 1.17 1.01 -13.64
N TYR A 29 1.51 1.16 -12.36
CA TYR A 29 2.85 1.54 -11.92
C TYR A 29 3.82 0.35 -11.90
N ALA A 30 3.34 -0.85 -11.60
CA ALA A 30 4.15 -2.07 -11.55
C ALA A 30 4.29 -2.74 -12.94
N GLY A 31 3.26 -2.64 -13.78
CA GLY A 31 3.09 -3.51 -14.94
C GLY A 31 2.78 -4.95 -14.49
N ASN A 32 3.43 -5.94 -15.10
CA ASN A 32 3.40 -7.33 -14.63
C ASN A 32 4.76 -8.02 -14.87
N MET A 33 4.93 -9.25 -14.41
CA MET A 33 6.21 -9.98 -14.55
C MET A 33 6.65 -10.22 -16.00
N SER A 34 5.72 -10.29 -16.96
CA SER A 34 6.03 -10.42 -18.38
C SER A 34 6.30 -9.07 -19.05
N TYR A 35 5.61 -8.02 -18.60
CA TYR A 35 5.67 -6.66 -19.13
C TYR A 35 5.77 -5.66 -17.97
N PRO A 36 6.94 -5.58 -17.29
CA PRO A 36 7.10 -4.65 -16.19
C PRO A 36 7.09 -3.21 -16.69
N ASN A 37 6.62 -2.28 -15.86
CA ASN A 37 6.70 -0.86 -16.20
C ASN A 37 8.16 -0.38 -16.12
N THR A 38 8.85 -0.38 -17.26
CA THR A 38 10.27 -0.04 -17.36
C THR A 38 10.56 1.42 -17.01
N PHE A 39 9.60 2.33 -17.20
CA PHE A 39 9.73 3.73 -16.83
C PHE A 39 9.84 3.88 -15.30
N VAL A 40 8.91 3.29 -14.55
CA VAL A 40 8.93 3.32 -13.07
C VAL A 40 10.19 2.62 -12.55
N GLN A 41 10.55 1.45 -13.11
CA GLN A 41 11.79 0.78 -12.74
C GLN A 41 13.04 1.64 -12.97
N GLN A 42 13.08 2.43 -14.04
CA GLN A 42 14.21 3.32 -14.31
C GLN A 42 14.28 4.48 -13.31
N ILE A 43 13.14 5.04 -12.90
CA ILE A 43 13.09 6.05 -11.83
C ILE A 43 13.66 5.48 -10.53
N MET A 44 13.20 4.30 -10.11
CA MET A 44 13.67 3.64 -8.90
C MET A 44 15.19 3.37 -8.95
N LYS A 45 15.69 2.90 -10.10
CA LYS A 45 17.13 2.68 -10.32
C LYS A 45 17.94 3.98 -10.24
N ASN A 46 17.43 5.07 -10.80
CA ASN A 46 18.09 6.37 -10.77
C ASN A 46 18.15 6.94 -9.35
N LEU A 47 17.08 6.81 -8.56
CA LEU A 47 17.08 7.24 -7.17
C LEU A 47 18.08 6.42 -6.34
N LYS A 48 18.05 5.09 -6.50
CA LYS A 48 19.02 4.19 -5.86
C LYS A 48 20.46 4.52 -6.21
N SER A 49 20.76 4.89 -7.45
CA SER A 49 22.15 5.20 -7.85
C SER A 49 22.69 6.47 -7.17
N VAL A 50 21.79 7.39 -6.77
CA VAL A 50 22.14 8.60 -6.04
C VAL A 50 22.21 8.36 -4.53
N THR A 51 21.26 7.61 -3.97
CA THR A 51 21.13 7.47 -2.52
C THR A 51 21.76 6.21 -1.93
N GLY A 52 22.02 5.20 -2.76
CA GLY A 52 22.57 3.91 -2.36
C GLY A 52 21.53 2.87 -1.89
N LYS A 53 20.25 3.24 -1.77
CA LYS A 53 19.15 2.34 -1.38
C LYS A 53 17.95 2.52 -2.33
N SER A 54 17.27 1.43 -2.67
CA SER A 54 16.01 1.52 -3.42
C SER A 54 14.98 2.34 -2.63
N PRO A 55 14.20 3.23 -3.28
CA PRO A 55 13.05 3.84 -2.63
C PRO A 55 12.09 2.77 -2.10
N ALA A 56 11.48 3.02 -0.95
CA ALA A 56 10.40 2.18 -0.44
C ALA A 56 9.10 2.45 -1.20
N ILE A 57 8.19 1.47 -1.19
CA ILE A 57 6.86 1.57 -1.78
C ILE A 57 5.80 1.27 -0.72
N ARG A 58 4.87 2.20 -0.53
CA ARG A 58 3.63 2.00 0.24
C ARG A 58 2.47 1.83 -0.72
N VAL A 59 1.74 0.73 -0.63
CA VAL A 59 0.50 0.50 -1.38
C VAL A 59 -0.66 0.58 -0.41
N GLY A 60 -1.60 1.49 -0.65
CA GLY A 60 -2.67 1.79 0.28
C GLY A 60 -3.59 2.85 -0.29
N GLY A 61 -3.82 3.91 0.50
CA GLY A 61 -4.65 5.03 0.10
C GLY A 61 -6.12 4.76 0.33
N THR A 62 -6.99 5.71 -0.05
CA THR A 62 -8.43 5.56 0.16
C THR A 62 -8.97 4.34 -0.58
N SER A 63 -8.36 3.94 -1.70
CA SER A 63 -8.82 2.78 -2.46
C SER A 63 -8.61 1.45 -1.72
N ALA A 64 -7.60 1.34 -0.86
CA ALA A 64 -7.37 0.16 -0.01
C ALA A 64 -8.51 -0.06 1.00
N ASP A 65 -9.19 1.01 1.43
CA ASP A 65 -10.33 0.93 2.33
C ASP A 65 -11.64 0.49 1.65
N THR A 66 -11.58 0.17 0.36
CA THR A 66 -12.74 -0.31 -0.40
C THR A 66 -12.48 -1.68 -1.01
N THR A 67 -11.46 -2.39 -0.53
CA THR A 67 -11.09 -3.70 -1.06
C THR A 67 -11.80 -4.85 -0.32
N PHE A 68 -11.93 -5.98 -1.00
CA PHE A 68 -12.30 -7.25 -0.40
C PHE A 68 -11.38 -8.34 -0.95
N PHE A 69 -10.66 -9.04 -0.07
CA PHE A 69 -9.75 -10.11 -0.47
C PHE A 69 -10.52 -11.41 -0.70
N ASP A 70 -10.40 -12.01 -1.89
CA ASP A 70 -10.94 -13.32 -2.20
C ASP A 70 -9.81 -14.28 -2.55
N GLU A 71 -9.56 -15.26 -1.69
CA GLU A 71 -8.50 -16.25 -1.85
C GLU A 71 -8.66 -17.12 -3.11
N ASN A 72 -9.88 -17.23 -3.63
CA ASN A 72 -10.22 -18.07 -4.77
C ASN A 72 -10.32 -17.27 -6.07
N LEU A 73 -10.17 -15.93 -6.03
CA LEU A 73 -10.22 -15.11 -7.23
C LEU A 73 -9.01 -15.41 -8.13
N GLU A 74 -9.31 -15.77 -9.38
CA GLU A 74 -8.27 -16.09 -10.37
C GLU A 74 -7.63 -14.83 -10.96
N GLU A 75 -8.38 -13.75 -11.08
CA GLU A 75 -7.88 -12.44 -11.47
C GLU A 75 -7.05 -11.80 -10.35
N ALA A 76 -6.10 -10.95 -10.73
CA ALA A 76 -5.37 -10.17 -9.73
C ALA A 76 -6.30 -9.19 -9.02
N MET A 77 -7.17 -8.52 -9.77
CA MET A 77 -8.09 -7.51 -9.26
C MET A 77 -9.27 -7.37 -10.21
N VAL A 78 -10.46 -7.19 -9.65
CA VAL A 78 -11.70 -6.89 -10.35
C VAL A 78 -12.21 -5.55 -9.86
N LEU A 79 -12.38 -4.61 -10.79
CA LEU A 79 -12.94 -3.30 -10.50
C LEU A 79 -14.47 -3.33 -10.62
N PRO A 80 -15.20 -2.54 -9.81
CA PRO A 80 -16.63 -2.35 -9.97
C PRO A 80 -16.99 -1.74 -11.34
N PRO A 81 -18.25 -1.87 -11.80
CA PRO A 81 -18.72 -1.14 -12.96
C PRO A 81 -18.82 0.36 -12.64
N GLY A 82 -17.88 1.13 -13.19
CA GLY A 82 -17.77 2.57 -12.97
C GLY A 82 -16.71 2.92 -11.92
N LEU A 83 -16.06 4.05 -12.12
CA LEU A 83 -15.28 4.68 -11.06
C LEU A 83 -16.30 5.36 -10.14
N GLY A 84 -16.16 5.23 -8.82
CA GLY A 84 -16.95 6.00 -7.87
C GLY A 84 -16.71 7.51 -8.05
N TYR A 85 -16.97 8.33 -7.03
CA TYR A 85 -16.89 9.79 -7.21
C TYR A 85 -15.47 10.28 -7.63
N PHE A 86 -14.41 9.56 -7.24
CA PHE A 86 -13.02 9.84 -7.66
C PHE A 86 -12.15 8.60 -7.95
N GLN A 87 -12.52 7.43 -7.44
CA GLN A 87 -11.78 6.18 -7.54
C GLN A 87 -12.76 4.99 -7.47
N PRO A 88 -12.36 3.77 -7.84
CA PRO A 88 -13.22 2.60 -7.68
C PRO A 88 -13.54 2.34 -6.20
N GLU A 89 -14.76 1.90 -5.93
CA GLU A 89 -15.23 1.45 -4.61
C GLU A 89 -15.75 0.01 -4.74
N ASN A 90 -15.49 -0.87 -3.78
CA ASN A 90 -15.78 -2.32 -3.85
C ASN A 90 -14.89 -3.07 -4.84
N ILE A 91 -13.58 -2.94 -4.66
CA ILE A 91 -12.57 -3.66 -5.42
C ILE A 91 -12.44 -5.07 -4.84
N THR A 92 -12.65 -6.11 -5.63
CA THR A 92 -12.30 -7.48 -5.19
C THR A 92 -10.93 -7.83 -5.75
N TYR A 93 -10.07 -8.43 -4.94
CA TYR A 93 -8.74 -8.82 -5.41
C TYR A 93 -8.31 -10.16 -4.82
N GLY A 94 -7.38 -10.82 -5.52
CA GLY A 94 -6.98 -12.19 -5.21
C GLY A 94 -5.47 -12.35 -5.08
N PRO A 95 -4.99 -13.60 -4.86
CA PRO A 95 -3.57 -13.87 -4.63
C PRO A 95 -2.64 -13.36 -5.73
N LYS A 96 -3.08 -13.30 -7.00
CA LYS A 96 -2.26 -12.79 -8.12
C LYS A 96 -1.98 -11.29 -8.02
N TYR A 97 -2.71 -10.52 -7.23
CA TYR A 97 -2.38 -9.11 -6.97
C TYR A 97 -0.97 -8.96 -6.39
N PHE A 98 -0.54 -9.90 -5.54
CA PHE A 98 0.78 -9.83 -4.93
C PHE A 98 1.94 -10.02 -5.93
N ASP A 99 1.66 -10.49 -7.15
CA ASP A 99 2.68 -10.61 -8.20
C ASP A 99 3.17 -9.23 -8.68
N TYR A 100 2.38 -8.17 -8.53
CA TYR A 100 2.82 -6.81 -8.87
C TYR A 100 4.02 -6.37 -8.03
N PHE A 101 4.10 -6.78 -6.76
CA PHE A 101 5.25 -6.46 -5.90
C PHE A 101 6.55 -7.15 -6.34
N LYS A 102 6.46 -8.20 -7.17
CA LYS A 102 7.65 -8.91 -7.69
C LYS A 102 8.34 -8.12 -8.81
N THR A 103 7.71 -7.09 -9.36
CA THR A 103 8.34 -6.25 -10.40
C THR A 103 9.29 -5.20 -9.82
N PHE A 104 9.21 -4.92 -8.51
CA PHE A 104 10.15 -4.06 -7.80
C PHE A 104 11.44 -4.81 -7.43
N ALA A 105 12.54 -4.07 -7.28
CA ALA A 105 13.83 -4.64 -6.91
C ALA A 105 13.77 -5.38 -5.56
N ASP A 106 14.62 -6.40 -5.39
CA ASP A 106 14.62 -7.27 -4.20
C ASP A 106 14.91 -6.54 -2.88
N ASP A 107 15.56 -5.37 -2.93
CA ASP A 107 15.84 -4.52 -1.77
C ASP A 107 14.83 -3.39 -1.57
N THR A 108 13.74 -3.38 -2.34
CA THR A 108 12.62 -2.45 -2.15
C THR A 108 11.86 -2.86 -0.88
N GLU A 109 11.81 -1.97 0.10
CA GLU A 109 10.96 -2.13 1.29
C GLU A 109 9.51 -1.82 0.93
N LEU A 110 8.59 -2.64 1.42
CA LEU A 110 7.18 -2.64 1.04
C LEU A 110 6.29 -2.44 2.27
N THR A 111 5.35 -1.52 2.16
CA THR A 111 4.27 -1.30 3.13
C THR A 111 2.93 -1.57 2.46
N PHE A 112 2.01 -2.23 3.16
CA PHE A 112 0.72 -2.64 2.61
C PHE A 112 -0.43 -2.18 3.52
N GLY A 113 -1.41 -1.49 2.96
CA GLY A 113 -2.64 -1.09 3.64
C GLY A 113 -3.72 -2.17 3.58
N LEU A 114 -4.26 -2.55 4.74
CA LEU A 114 -5.44 -3.40 4.87
C LEU A 114 -6.71 -2.56 4.97
N ASN A 115 -7.81 -3.12 4.47
CA ASN A 115 -9.11 -2.49 4.62
C ASN A 115 -9.58 -2.54 6.09
N LEU A 116 -9.72 -1.37 6.72
CA LEU A 116 -10.38 -1.24 8.02
C LEU A 116 -11.68 -0.44 7.93
N ALA A 117 -12.05 0.11 6.78
CA ALA A 117 -13.19 1.00 6.66
C ALA A 117 -14.55 0.31 6.82
N ASP A 118 -14.64 -1.02 6.84
CA ASP A 118 -15.82 -1.79 7.29
C ASP A 118 -15.42 -2.68 8.47
N ASN A 119 -16.07 -2.51 9.62
CA ASN A 119 -15.77 -3.24 10.86
C ASN A 119 -16.81 -4.32 11.19
N SER A 120 -17.64 -4.70 10.22
CA SER A 120 -18.50 -5.87 10.35
C SER A 120 -17.66 -7.14 10.56
N SER A 121 -18.25 -8.15 11.18
CA SER A 121 -17.58 -9.43 11.42
C SER A 121 -17.00 -10.04 10.13
N THR A 122 -17.69 -9.89 9.00
CA THR A 122 -17.23 -10.37 7.69
C THR A 122 -15.94 -9.65 7.27
N HIS A 123 -15.92 -8.33 7.33
CA HIS A 123 -14.75 -7.55 6.92
C HIS A 123 -13.56 -7.69 7.88
N ILE A 124 -13.81 -7.86 9.18
CA ILE A 124 -12.73 -8.17 10.13
C ILE A 124 -12.10 -9.54 9.85
N GLN A 125 -12.90 -10.55 9.47
CA GLN A 125 -12.33 -11.84 9.04
C GLN A 125 -11.61 -11.72 7.70
N ASN A 126 -12.13 -10.89 6.79
CA ASN A 126 -11.49 -10.61 5.52
C ASN A 126 -10.11 -9.94 5.70
N ALA A 127 -10.02 -8.90 6.53
CA ALA A 127 -8.77 -8.20 6.83
C ALA A 127 -7.71 -9.13 7.47
N LYS A 128 -8.14 -10.13 8.26
CA LYS A 128 -7.23 -11.18 8.78
C LYS A 128 -6.70 -12.07 7.65
N ALA A 129 -7.58 -12.56 6.78
CA ALA A 129 -7.18 -13.38 5.64
C ALA A 129 -6.26 -12.59 4.68
N GLU A 130 -6.56 -11.30 4.48
CA GLU A 130 -5.78 -10.34 3.74
C GLU A 130 -4.37 -10.14 4.33
N GLY A 131 -4.29 -9.88 5.64
CA GLY A 131 -3.02 -9.74 6.36
C GLY A 131 -2.17 -11.01 6.27
N ASP A 132 -2.79 -12.17 6.45
CA ASP A 132 -2.15 -13.48 6.32
C ASP A 132 -1.62 -13.71 4.89
N ALA A 133 -2.39 -13.35 3.86
CA ALA A 133 -1.96 -13.45 2.47
C ALA A 133 -0.79 -12.50 2.17
N THR A 134 -0.87 -11.26 2.65
CA THR A 134 0.17 -10.24 2.54
C THR A 134 1.50 -10.71 3.15
N LEU A 135 1.45 -11.24 4.38
CA LEU A 135 2.62 -11.76 5.09
C LEU A 135 3.28 -12.90 4.29
N ARG A 136 2.48 -13.84 3.78
CA ARG A 136 2.99 -14.97 2.98
C ARG A 136 3.58 -14.52 1.65
N ALA A 137 2.94 -13.59 0.95
CA ALA A 137 3.29 -13.25 -0.42
C ALA A 137 4.45 -12.25 -0.52
N ILE A 138 4.49 -11.23 0.36
CA ILE A 138 5.54 -10.20 0.35
C ILE A 138 6.77 -10.65 1.14
N GLY A 139 6.56 -11.37 2.24
CA GLY A 139 7.62 -11.96 3.06
C GLY A 139 8.59 -10.91 3.62
N LYS A 140 9.90 -11.19 3.51
CA LYS A 140 10.97 -10.38 4.13
C LYS A 140 11.04 -8.92 3.67
N ARG A 141 10.38 -8.55 2.56
CA ARG A 141 10.35 -7.17 2.06
C ARG A 141 9.26 -6.33 2.74
N LEU A 142 8.32 -6.97 3.44
CA LEU A 142 7.25 -6.28 4.15
C LEU A 142 7.82 -5.66 5.44
N VAL A 143 7.84 -4.34 5.51
CA VAL A 143 8.33 -3.60 6.69
C VAL A 143 7.20 -3.13 7.59
N ALA A 144 6.01 -2.94 7.03
CA ALA A 144 4.82 -2.53 7.78
C ALA A 144 3.53 -2.99 7.11
N ILE A 145 2.53 -3.20 7.95
CA ILE A 145 1.13 -3.28 7.56
C ILE A 145 0.44 -2.05 8.17
N GLU A 146 -0.33 -1.33 7.37
CA GLU A 146 -1.18 -0.23 7.83
C GLU A 146 -2.62 -0.74 7.94
N ILE A 147 -3.27 -0.46 9.07
CA ILE A 147 -4.65 -0.91 9.34
C ILE A 147 -5.57 0.28 9.13
N GLY A 148 -6.15 0.38 7.93
CA GLY A 148 -6.94 1.51 7.47
C GLY A 148 -6.12 2.70 6.99
N ASN A 149 -6.65 3.47 6.05
CA ASN A 149 -6.08 4.73 5.57
C ASN A 149 -6.88 5.93 6.10
N GLU A 150 -6.20 6.86 6.78
CA GLU A 150 -6.80 8.10 7.31
C GLU A 150 -8.14 7.84 8.04
N PRO A 151 -8.15 6.97 9.08
CA PRO A 151 -9.38 6.54 9.73
C PRO A 151 -10.20 7.69 10.32
N ASP A 152 -9.55 8.82 10.66
CA ASP A 152 -10.21 10.05 11.08
C ASP A 152 -11.13 10.66 10.00
N LEU A 153 -10.93 10.31 8.73
CA LEU A 153 -11.75 10.74 7.58
C LEU A 153 -12.86 9.74 7.20
N TYR A 154 -13.07 8.66 7.97
CA TYR A 154 -14.15 7.72 7.68
C TYR A 154 -15.55 8.28 7.89
N ILE A 155 -15.68 9.37 8.65
CA ILE A 155 -16.99 9.97 8.92
C ILE A 155 -17.43 10.92 7.81
N PRO A 156 -18.74 11.00 7.53
CA PRO A 156 -19.82 10.14 8.01
C PRO A 156 -20.13 8.98 7.04
N THR A 157 -19.25 8.71 6.07
CA THR A 157 -19.55 7.84 4.92
C THR A 157 -19.23 6.38 5.18
N LEU A 158 -18.03 6.07 5.66
CA LEU A 158 -17.54 4.73 5.96
C LEU A 158 -17.78 4.33 7.42
N ARG A 159 -17.96 5.33 8.29
CA ARG A 159 -18.26 5.17 9.72
C ARG A 159 -19.38 6.09 10.19
N PRO A 160 -20.12 5.69 11.23
CA PRO A 160 -21.07 6.56 11.92
C PRO A 160 -20.41 7.87 12.41
N ALA A 161 -21.19 8.94 12.49
CA ALA A 161 -20.67 10.28 12.82
C ALA A 161 -20.02 10.40 14.21
N ASP A 162 -20.26 9.46 15.11
CA ASP A 162 -19.64 9.38 16.45
C ASP A 162 -18.33 8.56 16.48
N TYR A 163 -17.88 8.04 15.34
CA TYR A 163 -16.59 7.37 15.21
C TYR A 163 -15.44 8.32 15.58
N ASN A 164 -14.51 7.81 16.37
CA ASN A 164 -13.37 8.55 16.87
C ASN A 164 -12.20 7.59 17.18
N GLN A 165 -11.09 8.15 17.64
CA GLN A 165 -9.88 7.39 17.96
C GLN A 165 -10.11 6.26 18.98
N SER A 166 -11.02 6.44 19.94
CA SER A 166 -11.34 5.38 20.91
C SER A 166 -12.02 4.19 20.25
N THR A 167 -12.84 4.43 19.23
CA THR A 167 -13.46 3.37 18.42
C THR A 167 -12.46 2.70 17.50
N TYR A 168 -11.45 3.42 17.00
CA TYR A 168 -10.37 2.86 16.17
C TYR A 168 -9.51 1.84 16.94
N VAL A 169 -9.22 2.11 18.21
CA VAL A 169 -8.32 1.27 19.03
C VAL A 169 -9.01 0.17 19.84
N ALA A 170 -10.35 0.10 19.81
CA ALA A 170 -11.15 -0.85 20.58
C ALA A 170 -11.24 -2.22 19.90
#